data_AF-A0A2V6ZTK0-F1
#
_entry.id   AF-A0A2V6ZTK0-F1
#
_cell.length_a   1.000
_cell.length_b   1.000
_cell.length_c   1.000
_cell.angle_alpha   90.00
_cell.angle_beta   90.00
_cell.angle_gamma   90.00
#
_symmetry.space_group_name_H-M   'P 1'
#
loop_
_entity.id
_entity.type
_entity.pdbx_description
1 polymer ?
#
loop_
_entity_poly.entity_id
_entity_poly.type
_entity_poly.pdbx_seq_one_letter_code
_entity_poly.pdbx_strand_id
1 'polypeptide(L)'
;MTSTMRGQAVSFFAAAFIFVIPSVAFPQVPKADDIAACNLEAQRAVRAGTGSAESALPNTKDQSRAAQAREAGKGDGAKSDDPQLAGMDPEGAKDAAYQAAYRICMRKAGF
;
A
#
# COMPACT_ATOMS: atom_id res chain seq x y z
N MET A 1 -2.57 -72.73 -11.09
CA MET A 1 -2.03 -71.60 -11.88
C MET A 1 -3.20 -70.74 -12.30
N THR A 2 -3.43 -69.59 -11.65
CA THR A 2 -4.22 -68.48 -12.20
C THR A 2 -3.88 -67.23 -11.37
N SER A 3 -2.89 -66.48 -11.86
CA SER A 3 -2.44 -65.22 -11.28
C SER A 3 -3.38 -64.11 -11.75
N THR A 4 -4.11 -63.45 -10.85
CA THR A 4 -4.96 -62.31 -11.19
C THR A 4 -4.12 -61.03 -11.19
N MET A 5 -3.76 -60.56 -12.38
CA MET A 5 -3.13 -59.25 -12.57
C MET A 5 -4.09 -58.14 -12.13
N ARG A 6 -3.71 -57.36 -11.11
CA ARG A 6 -4.34 -56.08 -10.78
C ARG A 6 -3.68 -54.99 -11.62
N GLY A 7 -4.38 -54.53 -12.66
CA GLY A 7 -3.96 -53.37 -13.45
C GLY A 7 -3.93 -52.11 -12.60
N GLN A 8 -2.77 -51.46 -12.54
CA GLN A 8 -2.61 -50.13 -11.95
C GLN A 8 -3.19 -49.09 -12.94
N ALA A 9 -4.24 -48.40 -12.52
CA ALA A 9 -4.79 -47.27 -13.27
C ALA A 9 -3.84 -46.08 -13.15
N VAL A 10 -3.18 -45.70 -14.25
CA VAL A 10 -2.32 -44.51 -14.33
C VAL A 10 -3.22 -43.29 -14.54
N SER A 11 -3.38 -42.47 -13.50
CA SER A 11 -4.07 -41.18 -13.59
C SER A 11 -3.10 -40.11 -14.11
N PHE A 12 -3.32 -39.65 -15.35
CA PHE A 12 -2.58 -38.53 -15.93
C PHE A 12 -3.12 -37.21 -15.39
N PHE A 13 -2.37 -36.54 -14.51
CA PHE A 13 -2.65 -35.16 -14.12
C PHE A 13 -2.17 -34.22 -15.23
N ALA A 14 -3.10 -33.62 -15.97
CA ALA A 14 -2.80 -32.56 -16.92
C ALA A 14 -2.49 -31.26 -16.15
N ALA A 15 -1.23 -30.83 -16.15
CA ALA A 15 -0.82 -29.55 -15.57
C ALA A 15 -1.11 -28.42 -16.57
N ALA A 16 -2.12 -27.60 -16.29
CA ALA A 16 -2.37 -26.37 -17.03
C ALA A 16 -1.44 -25.26 -16.50
N PHE A 17 -0.42 -24.89 -17.28
CA PHE A 17 0.41 -23.72 -17.00
C PHE A 17 -0.34 -22.45 -17.41
N ILE A 18 -0.87 -21.72 -16.43
CA ILE A 18 -1.42 -20.38 -16.65
C ILE A 18 -0.24 -19.41 -16.77
N PHE A 19 0.02 -18.93 -17.98
CA PHE A 19 0.94 -17.82 -18.23
C PHE A 19 0.31 -16.53 -17.70
N VAL A 20 0.73 -16.10 -16.51
CA VAL A 20 0.38 -14.76 -16.00
C VAL A 20 1.27 -13.75 -16.73
N ILE A 21 0.68 -12.97 -17.64
CA ILE A 21 1.38 -11.85 -18.28
C ILE A 21 1.42 -10.71 -17.26
N PRO A 22 2.60 -10.24 -16.80
CA PRO A 22 2.66 -9.07 -15.94
C PRO A 22 2.31 -7.83 -16.77
N SER A 23 1.17 -7.21 -16.45
CA SER A 23 0.82 -5.90 -17.00
C SER A 23 1.84 -4.87 -16.51
N VAL A 24 2.59 -4.27 -17.42
CA VAL A 24 3.42 -3.09 -17.13
C VAL A 24 2.50 -1.90 -16.89
N ALA A 25 2.12 -1.68 -15.62
CA ALA A 25 1.43 -0.48 -15.22
C ALA A 25 2.43 0.69 -15.25
N PHE A 26 2.26 1.63 -16.17
CA PHE A 26 2.88 2.94 -16.02
C PHE A 26 2.34 3.54 -14.72
N PRO A 27 3.19 4.05 -13.80
CA PRO A 27 2.71 4.70 -12.59
C PRO A 27 1.84 5.88 -13.01
N GLN A 28 0.54 5.74 -12.77
CA GLN A 28 -0.43 6.79 -13.05
C GLN A 28 -0.17 7.94 -12.07
N VAL A 29 -0.51 9.17 -12.44
CA VAL A 29 -0.52 10.26 -11.46
C VAL A 29 -1.83 10.18 -10.68
N PRO A 30 -1.82 10.17 -9.33
CA PRO A 30 -3.05 10.09 -8.55
C PRO A 30 -3.96 11.28 -8.85
N LYS A 31 -5.26 11.02 -9.02
CA LYS A 31 -6.26 12.06 -9.21
C LYS A 31 -6.64 12.67 -7.87
N ALA A 32 -7.33 13.80 -7.91
CA ALA A 32 -7.83 14.47 -6.70
C ALA A 32 -8.71 13.54 -5.84
N ASP A 33 -9.52 12.68 -6.45
CA ASP A 33 -10.36 11.71 -5.75
C ASP A 33 -9.54 10.63 -5.03
N ASP A 34 -8.47 10.13 -5.66
CA ASP A 34 -7.56 9.15 -5.05
C ASP A 34 -6.84 9.76 -3.85
N ILE A 35 -6.37 10.99 -4.01
CA ILE A 35 -5.75 11.79 -2.95
C ILE A 35 -6.72 11.98 -1.78
N ALA A 36 -7.97 12.38 -2.06
CA ALA A 36 -8.98 12.61 -1.03
C ALA A 36 -9.33 11.30 -0.29
N ALA A 37 -9.50 10.19 -1.03
CA ALA A 37 -9.78 8.89 -0.45
C ALA A 37 -8.64 8.42 0.46
N CYS A 38 -7.39 8.56 0.03
CA CYS A 38 -6.24 8.17 0.83
C CYS A 38 -6.01 9.07 2.05
N ASN A 39 -6.30 10.36 1.98
CA ASN A 39 -6.29 11.24 3.16
C ASN A 39 -7.36 10.82 4.19
N LEU A 40 -8.57 10.48 3.73
CA LEU A 40 -9.64 9.99 4.60
C LEU A 40 -9.27 8.65 5.27
N GLU A 41 -8.67 7.72 4.52
CA GLU A 41 -8.17 6.45 5.05
C GLU A 41 -7.07 6.66 6.09
N ALA A 42 -6.09 7.51 5.79
CA ALA A 42 -5.02 7.84 6.72
C ALA A 42 -5.55 8.46 8.02
N GLN A 43 -6.52 9.36 7.93
CA GLN A 43 -7.17 9.94 9.10
C GLN A 43 -7.89 8.87 9.94
N ARG A 44 -8.58 7.92 9.30
CA ARG A 44 -9.22 6.81 10.01
C ARG A 44 -8.21 5.91 10.70
N ALA A 45 -7.10 5.58 10.05
CA ALA A 45 -6.03 4.76 10.63
C ALA A 45 -5.44 5.41 11.89
N VAL A 46 -5.15 6.71 11.84
CA VAL A 46 -4.66 7.46 13.01
C VAL A 46 -5.70 7.44 14.15
N ARG A 47 -6.98 7.67 13.85
CA ARG A 47 -8.05 7.64 14.86
C ARG A 47 -8.27 6.26 15.48
N ALA A 48 -8.07 5.19 14.70
CA ALA A 48 -8.19 3.81 15.19
C ALA A 48 -7.03 3.41 16.11
N GLY A 49 -5.86 4.06 15.98
CA GLY A 49 -4.68 3.81 16.78
C GLY A 49 -3.97 2.49 16.42
N THR A 50 -2.81 2.26 17.02
CA THR A 50 -1.83 1.22 16.63
C THR A 50 -2.31 -0.23 16.81
N GLY A 51 -3.47 -0.45 17.43
CA GLY A 51 -4.05 -1.78 17.64
C GLY A 51 -5.00 -2.25 16.53
N SER A 52 -5.33 -1.40 15.55
CA SER A 52 -6.21 -1.75 14.43
C SER A 52 -5.41 -2.40 13.29
N ALA A 53 -6.04 -3.33 12.56
CA ALA A 53 -5.43 -3.98 11.39
C ALA A 53 -5.08 -2.98 10.26
N GLU A 54 -5.72 -1.80 10.28
CA GLU A 54 -5.49 -0.68 9.39
C GLU A 54 -4.32 0.22 9.83
N SER A 55 -3.72 -0.01 11.00
CA SER A 55 -2.58 0.78 11.45
C SER A 55 -1.31 0.46 10.67
N ALA A 56 -0.89 1.43 9.85
CA ALA A 56 0.39 1.42 9.20
C ALA A 56 1.49 1.76 10.22
N LEU A 57 2.46 0.86 10.39
CA LEU A 57 3.66 1.18 11.18
C LEU A 57 4.53 2.18 10.41
N PRO A 58 4.81 3.37 10.96
CA PRO A 58 5.69 4.34 10.31
C PRO A 58 7.12 3.84 10.23
N ASN A 59 7.80 4.14 9.12
CA ASN A 59 9.23 3.90 8.98
C ASN A 59 10.06 5.14 9.36
N THR A 60 11.38 5.04 9.33
CA THR A 60 12.30 6.15 9.69
C THR A 60 12.15 7.38 8.79
N LYS A 61 11.81 7.21 7.50
CA LYS A 61 11.52 8.33 6.60
C LYS A 61 10.20 9.01 6.95
N ASP A 62 9.16 8.24 7.28
CA ASP A 62 7.87 8.78 7.73
C ASP A 62 8.06 9.64 9.00
N GLN A 63 8.88 9.16 9.94
CA GLN A 63 9.24 9.91 11.16
C GLN A 63 10.02 11.19 10.87
N SER A 64 11.06 11.10 10.04
CA SER A 64 11.90 12.25 9.67
C SER A 64 11.09 13.34 8.95
N ARG A 65 10.25 12.96 7.99
CA ARG A 65 9.39 13.92 7.27
C ARG A 65 8.36 14.54 8.19
N ALA A 66 7.74 13.76 9.08
CA ALA A 66 6.80 14.30 10.04
C ALA A 66 7.47 15.29 11.01
N ALA A 67 8.72 15.05 11.41
CA ALA A 67 9.50 16.02 12.18
C ALA A 67 9.75 17.30 11.36
N GLN A 68 10.23 17.19 10.12
CA GLN A 68 10.44 18.34 9.25
C GLN A 68 9.15 19.14 9.01
N ALA A 69 8.01 18.47 8.81
CA ALA A 69 6.72 19.11 8.63
C ALA A 69 6.23 19.89 9.87
N ARG A 70 6.66 19.49 11.08
CA ARG A 70 6.38 20.24 12.32
C ARG A 70 7.24 21.50 12.41
N GLU A 71 8.50 21.43 12.00
CA GLU A 71 9.44 22.55 12.00
C GLU A 71 9.15 23.59 10.91
N ALA A 72 8.60 23.18 9.76
CA ALA A 72 8.37 24.06 8.60
C ALA A 72 7.28 25.14 8.80
N GLY A 73 6.52 25.12 9.90
CA GLY A 73 5.46 26.11 10.16
C GLY A 73 4.26 26.04 9.19
N LYS A 74 3.27 26.94 9.37
CA LYS A 74 1.97 26.91 8.66
C LYS A 74 1.99 27.43 7.20
N GLY A 75 3.13 27.88 6.69
CA GLY A 75 3.21 28.64 5.42
C GLY A 75 3.30 27.79 4.17
N ASP A 76 4.11 26.73 4.22
CA ASP A 76 4.33 25.80 3.13
C ASP A 76 4.45 24.42 3.75
N GLY A 77 3.30 23.78 4.04
CA GLY A 77 3.29 22.43 4.61
C GLY A 77 4.29 21.58 3.85
N ALA A 78 5.34 21.12 4.55
CA ALA A 78 6.58 20.65 3.96
C ALA A 78 6.25 19.75 2.77
N LYS A 79 6.41 20.28 1.54
CA LYS A 79 6.14 19.51 0.34
C LYS A 79 7.18 18.41 0.35
N SER A 80 6.73 17.21 0.67
CA SER A 80 7.60 16.05 0.65
C SER A 80 8.12 15.86 -0.77
N ASP A 81 9.43 15.72 -0.93
CA ASP A 81 10.05 15.37 -2.22
C ASP A 81 9.64 13.96 -2.71
N ASP A 82 8.97 13.19 -1.85
CA ASP A 82 8.39 11.89 -2.17
C ASP A 82 7.09 12.05 -2.98
N PRO A 83 7.07 11.65 -4.27
CA PRO A 83 5.89 11.78 -5.12
C PRO A 83 4.68 11.00 -4.60
N GLN A 84 4.89 9.94 -3.80
CA GLN A 84 3.80 9.16 -3.20
C GLN A 84 3.07 9.93 -2.10
N LEU A 85 3.63 11.04 -1.60
CA LEU A 85 3.00 11.89 -0.59
C LEU A 85 2.40 13.18 -1.20
N ALA A 86 2.37 13.28 -2.53
CA ALA A 86 1.78 14.42 -3.22
C ALA A 86 0.28 14.53 -2.93
N GLY A 87 -0.19 15.74 -2.56
CA GLY A 87 -1.59 15.98 -2.22
C GLY A 87 -1.98 15.54 -0.79
N MET A 88 -1.02 15.09 0.01
CA MET A 88 -1.26 14.79 1.42
C MET A 88 -1.77 16.03 2.19
N ASP A 89 -2.71 15.79 3.11
CA ASP A 89 -3.17 16.80 4.04
C ASP A 89 -1.98 17.40 4.84
N PRO A 90 -1.79 18.72 4.85
CA PRO A 90 -0.66 19.36 5.51
C PRO A 90 -0.60 19.17 7.03
N GLU A 91 -1.75 19.02 7.70
CA GLU A 91 -1.79 18.73 9.13
C GLU A 91 -1.49 17.24 9.36
N GLY A 92 -2.03 16.35 8.53
CA GLY A 92 -1.69 14.93 8.51
C GLY A 92 -0.19 14.67 8.24
N ALA A 93 0.46 15.49 7.42
CA ALA A 93 1.89 15.40 7.16
C ALA A 93 2.76 15.53 8.43
N LYS A 94 2.22 16.10 9.51
CA LYS A 94 2.91 16.21 10.82
C LYS A 94 2.74 14.97 11.68
N ASP A 95 2.18 13.88 11.16
CA ASP A 95 2.02 12.61 11.86
C ASP A 95 2.63 11.47 11.02
N ALA A 96 3.60 10.76 11.59
CA ALA A 96 4.26 9.68 10.88
C ALA A 96 3.31 8.50 10.60
N ALA A 97 2.36 8.20 11.50
CA ALA A 97 1.36 7.16 11.29
C ALA A 97 0.40 7.54 10.15
N TYR A 98 0.02 8.81 10.06
CA TYR A 98 -0.75 9.34 8.94
C TYR A 98 0.02 9.18 7.62
N GLN A 99 1.30 9.59 7.58
CA GLN A 99 2.13 9.44 6.38
C GLN A 99 2.24 7.97 5.95
N ALA A 100 2.43 7.06 6.90
CA ALA A 100 2.55 5.65 6.63
C ALA A 100 1.25 5.08 6.04
N ALA A 101 0.10 5.45 6.61
CA ALA A 101 -1.21 5.00 6.14
C ALA A 101 -1.51 5.54 4.74
N TYR A 102 -1.26 6.82 4.50
CA TYR A 102 -1.43 7.44 3.18
C TYR A 102 -0.57 6.75 2.12
N ARG A 103 0.71 6.52 2.40
CA ARG A 103 1.65 5.83 1.50
C ARG A 103 1.25 4.38 1.22
N ILE A 104 0.61 3.71 2.17
CA ILE A 104 0.07 2.36 1.95
C ILE A 104 -1.16 2.43 1.06
N CYS A 105 -2.08 3.36 1.29
CA CYS A 105 -3.26 3.55 0.45
C CYS A 105 -2.86 3.85 -1.01
N MET A 106 -1.94 4.79 -1.23
CA MET A 106 -1.45 5.13 -2.57
C MET A 106 -0.85 3.92 -3.29
N ARG A 107 0.00 3.15 -2.60
CA ARG A 107 0.58 1.92 -3.18
C ARG A 107 -0.46 0.85 -3.50
N LYS A 108 -1.52 0.72 -2.69
CA LYS A 108 -2.63 -0.21 -2.97
C LYS A 108 -3.46 0.25 -4.18
N ALA A 109 -3.61 1.56 -4.36
CA ALA A 109 -4.31 2.15 -5.50
C ALA A 109 -3.47 2.15 -6.80
N GLY A 110 -2.16 1.92 -6.71
CA GLY A 110 -1.26 1.76 -7.86
C GLY A 110 -0.40 2.98 -8.17
N PHE A 111 -0.13 3.81 -7.17
CA PHE A 111 0.66 5.06 -7.25
C PHE A 111 1.98 5.00 -6.46
#